data_AF-A0AAX0QU37-F1
#
_entry.id   AF-A0AAX0QU37-F1
#
_cell.length_a   1.000
_cell.length_b   1.000
_cell.length_c   1.000
_cell.angle_alpha   90.00
_cell.angle_beta   90.00
_cell.angle_gamma   90.00
#
_symmetry.space_group_name_H-M   'P 1'
#
loop_
_entity.id
_entity.type
_entity.pdbx_description
1 polymer ?
#
loop_
_entity_poly.entity_id
_entity_poly.type
_entity_poly.pdbx_seq_one_letter_code
_entity_poly.pdbx_strand_id
1 'polypeptide(L)'
;MTNKTCKLSLPLPTSLNKLYIQQFSGGRPTGKKILSKAGKENRMDIMINVERQMSLPINVDWDIEYTRDNYIFMDIDAYVTRVNVDLDNTLKSLNDSIEESGLVFINDKKVVPRFNRVYIDSANPRLELTFTQTGWHGIFNNQYERDKFESKCKLCTRYRNGVCSILKKTLENKLIDEVIEEDNQYVCSKFKEKK
;
A
#
# COMPACT_ATOMS: atom_id res chain seq x y z
N MET A 1 11.53 -11.64 -14.30
CA MET A 1 12.12 -10.86 -13.20
C MET A 1 11.54 -11.42 -11.92
N THR A 2 12.37 -11.83 -10.96
CA THR A 2 11.88 -12.28 -9.66
C THR A 2 11.36 -11.04 -8.94
N ASN A 3 10.05 -10.97 -8.65
CA ASN A 3 9.50 -9.84 -7.92
C ASN A 3 10.19 -9.78 -6.55
N LYS A 4 10.80 -8.64 -6.22
CA LYS A 4 11.38 -8.41 -4.90
C LYS A 4 10.29 -8.60 -3.86
N THR A 5 10.61 -9.28 -2.76
CA THR A 5 9.66 -9.58 -1.68
C THR A 5 10.21 -9.14 -0.33
N CYS A 6 9.34 -8.66 0.54
CA CYS A 6 9.64 -8.43 1.95
C CYS A 6 8.71 -9.30 2.81
N LYS A 7 9.24 -9.92 3.87
CA LYS A 7 8.49 -10.77 4.79
C LYS A 7 8.67 -10.31 6.23
N LEU A 8 7.55 -10.16 6.94
CA LEU A 8 7.53 -9.74 8.34
C LEU A 8 6.55 -10.61 9.15
N SER A 9 6.98 -11.03 10.33
CA SER A 9 6.12 -11.59 11.38
C SER A 9 5.96 -10.53 12.47
N LEU A 10 4.78 -9.93 12.59
CA LEU A 10 4.52 -8.84 13.54
C LEU A 10 3.51 -9.26 14.61
N PRO A 11 3.63 -8.75 15.85
CA PRO A 11 2.65 -9.03 16.89
C PRO A 11 1.28 -8.52 16.46
N LEU A 12 0.21 -9.22 16.85
CA LEU A 12 -1.16 -8.77 16.54
C LEU A 12 -1.42 -7.41 17.22
N PRO A 13 -1.70 -6.33 16.45
CA PRO A 13 -1.98 -5.02 17.01
C PRO A 13 -3.13 -5.01 18.03
N THR A 14 -3.02 -4.13 19.01
CA THR A 14 -4.10 -3.94 20.00
C THR A 14 -5.35 -3.32 19.34
N SER A 15 -6.55 -3.70 19.81
CA SER A 15 -7.81 -3.22 19.23
C SER A 15 -7.95 -1.68 19.30
N LEU A 16 -8.52 -1.06 18.26
CA LEU A 16 -8.73 0.39 18.16
C LEU A 16 -9.44 1.04 19.36
N ASN A 17 -10.37 0.34 20.01
CA ASN A 17 -11.06 0.84 21.21
C ASN A 17 -10.11 1.17 22.38
N LYS A 18 -8.90 0.60 22.38
CA LYS A 18 -7.85 0.86 23.37
C LYS A 18 -6.75 1.78 22.83
N LEU A 19 -6.74 2.08 21.53
CA LEU A 19 -5.67 2.82 20.85
C LEU A 19 -5.83 4.34 20.97
N TYR A 20 -7.06 4.85 21.00
CA TYR A 20 -7.31 6.30 21.03
C TYR A 20 -8.07 6.74 22.27
N ILE A 21 -7.67 7.88 22.83
CA ILE A 21 -8.35 8.57 23.92
C ILE A 21 -8.74 9.99 23.50
N GLN A 22 -9.80 10.51 24.10
CA GLN A 22 -10.20 11.90 23.94
C GLN A 22 -9.12 12.80 24.55
N GLN A 23 -8.64 13.78 23.79
CA GLN A 23 -7.75 14.80 24.34
C GLN A 23 -8.56 15.78 25.18
N PHE A 24 -8.01 16.10 26.35
CA PHE A 24 -8.53 17.12 27.26
C PHE A 24 -7.57 18.29 27.33
N SER A 25 -8.10 19.51 27.38
CA SER A 25 -7.35 20.73 27.67
C SER A 25 -8.12 21.52 28.72
N GLY A 26 -7.48 21.85 29.84
CA GLY A 26 -8.14 22.51 30.97
C GLY A 26 -9.35 21.75 31.51
N GLY A 27 -9.34 20.41 31.47
CA GLY A 27 -10.44 19.56 31.92
C GLY A 27 -11.64 19.45 30.96
N ARG A 28 -11.60 20.10 29.79
CA ARG A 28 -12.66 20.00 28.77
C ARG A 28 -12.21 19.15 27.56
N PRO A 29 -13.10 18.32 26.99
CA PRO A 29 -12.78 17.55 25.78
C PRO A 29 -12.62 18.50 24.60
N THR A 30 -11.53 18.36 23.85
CA THR A 30 -11.22 19.22 22.69
C THR A 30 -11.85 18.73 21.39
N GLY A 31 -12.52 17.57 21.39
CA GLY A 31 -13.01 16.87 20.20
C GLY A 31 -11.91 16.12 19.41
N LYS A 32 -10.63 16.35 19.73
CA LYS A 32 -9.49 15.65 19.10
C LYS A 32 -9.22 14.32 19.79
N LYS A 33 -9.02 13.25 19.02
CA LYS A 33 -8.52 11.95 19.51
C LYS A 33 -6.99 11.91 19.43
N ILE A 34 -6.34 11.38 20.46
CA ILE A 34 -4.89 11.14 20.51
C ILE A 34 -4.61 9.68 20.82
N LEU A 35 -3.44 9.18 20.42
CA LEU A 35 -3.01 7.83 20.79
C LEU A 35 -2.88 7.71 22.32
N SER A 36 -3.46 6.63 22.85
CA SER A 36 -3.32 6.21 24.24
C SER A 36 -1.88 5.77 24.52
N LYS A 37 -1.52 5.63 25.81
CA LYS A 37 -0.21 5.09 26.20
C LYS A 37 0.02 3.69 25.60
N ALA A 38 -0.97 2.80 25.73
CA ALA A 38 -0.91 1.45 25.20
C ALA A 38 -0.78 1.44 23.67
N GLY A 39 -1.43 2.38 22.98
CA GLY A 39 -1.29 2.49 21.53
C GLY A 39 0.08 2.98 21.09
N LYS A 40 0.71 3.88 21.84
CA LYS A 40 2.11 4.29 21.59
C LYS A 40 3.08 3.13 21.81
N GLU A 41 2.89 2.36 22.88
CA GLU A 41 3.70 1.16 23.17
C GLU A 41 3.56 0.11 22.07
N ASN A 42 2.33 -0.18 21.63
CA ASN A 42 2.08 -1.15 20.56
C ASN A 42 2.70 -0.70 19.23
N ARG A 43 2.59 0.59 18.89
CA ARG A 43 3.21 1.17 17.70
C ARG A 43 4.72 1.06 17.75
N MET A 44 5.33 1.42 18.87
CA MET A 44 6.77 1.32 19.07
C MET A 44 7.27 -0.13 18.99
N ASP A 45 6.54 -1.07 19.57
CA ASP A 45 6.86 -2.51 19.49
C ASP A 45 6.80 -3.02 18.04
N ILE A 46 5.79 -2.63 17.27
CA ILE A 46 5.71 -2.95 15.85
C ILE A 46 6.91 -2.37 15.10
N MET A 47 7.23 -1.08 15.29
CA MET A 47 8.34 -0.43 14.60
C MET A 47 9.69 -1.10 14.90
N ILE A 48 9.96 -1.44 16.17
CA ILE A 48 11.18 -2.17 16.56
C ILE A 48 11.23 -3.53 15.86
N ASN A 49 10.10 -4.24 15.79
CA ASN A 49 10.03 -5.53 15.10
C ASN A 49 10.23 -5.41 13.59
N VAL A 50 9.73 -4.34 12.96
CA VAL A 50 9.96 -4.03 11.55
C VAL A 50 11.45 -3.75 11.32
N GLU A 51 12.07 -2.85 12.07
CA GLU A 51 13.48 -2.49 11.93
C GLU A 51 14.39 -3.73 12.06
N ARG A 52 14.16 -4.53 13.10
CA ARG A 52 14.89 -5.78 13.31
C ARG A 52 14.76 -6.72 12.12
N GLN A 53 13.55 -6.91 11.59
CA GLN A 53 13.31 -7.87 10.51
C GLN A 53 13.75 -7.35 9.14
N MET A 54 13.71 -6.04 8.90
CA MET A 54 14.20 -5.44 7.67
C MET A 54 15.72 -5.58 7.52
N SER A 55 16.45 -5.72 8.63
CA SER A 55 17.89 -6.03 8.61
C SER A 55 18.23 -7.49 8.23
N LEU A 56 17.23 -8.39 8.17
CA LEU A 56 17.47 -9.80 7.87
C LEU A 56 17.75 -10.03 6.38
N PRO A 57 18.58 -11.04 6.01
CA PRO A 57 18.93 -11.31 4.62
C PRO A 57 17.74 -11.54 3.68
N ILE A 58 16.60 -12.00 4.20
CA ILE A 58 15.39 -12.21 3.40
C ILE A 58 14.75 -10.91 2.88
N ASN A 59 15.09 -9.76 3.50
CA ASN A 59 14.49 -8.46 3.22
C ASN A 59 15.49 -7.44 2.63
N VAL A 60 16.77 -7.78 2.53
CA VAL A 60 17.84 -6.83 2.13
C VAL A 60 17.66 -6.29 0.70
N ASP A 61 17.06 -7.08 -0.19
CA ASP A 61 16.84 -6.70 -1.59
C ASP A 61 15.53 -5.93 -1.80
N TRP A 62 14.74 -5.71 -0.74
CA TRP A 62 13.49 -4.98 -0.83
C TRP A 62 13.71 -3.55 -1.30
N ASP A 63 12.95 -3.14 -2.32
CA ASP A 63 13.06 -1.83 -2.93
C ASP A 63 11.95 -0.92 -2.40
N ILE A 64 12.27 -0.17 -1.35
CA ILE A 64 11.33 0.79 -0.76
C ILE A 64 11.01 1.95 -1.73
N GLU A 65 11.95 2.35 -2.58
CA GLU A 65 11.75 3.48 -3.50
C GLU A 65 10.69 3.17 -4.54
N TYR A 66 10.55 1.90 -4.96
CA TYR A 66 9.44 1.44 -5.79
C TYR A 66 8.07 1.83 -5.21
N THR A 67 7.91 1.78 -3.89
CA THR A 67 6.63 2.02 -3.17
C THR A 67 6.17 3.48 -3.20
N ARG A 68 7.04 4.41 -3.61
CA ARG A 68 6.71 5.84 -3.69
C ARG A 68 5.58 6.10 -4.68
N ASP A 69 5.72 5.51 -5.86
CA ASP A 69 4.82 5.78 -7.00
C ASP A 69 3.97 4.56 -7.37
N ASN A 70 4.42 3.35 -7.04
CA ASN A 70 3.80 2.10 -7.46
C ASN A 70 3.09 1.39 -6.30
N TYR A 71 2.11 0.56 -6.66
CA TYR A 71 1.39 -0.23 -5.69
C TYR A 71 2.19 -1.48 -5.29
N ILE A 72 1.98 -1.91 -4.06
CA ILE A 72 2.47 -3.19 -3.55
C ILE A 72 1.30 -4.01 -3.02
N PHE A 73 1.38 -5.32 -3.16
CA PHE A 73 0.51 -6.21 -2.42
C PHE A 73 1.04 -6.40 -1.01
N MET A 74 0.11 -6.58 -0.07
CA MET A 74 0.37 -7.01 1.29
C MET A 74 -0.47 -8.25 1.54
N ASP A 75 0.15 -9.41 1.40
CA ASP A 75 -0.43 -10.71 1.68
C ASP A 75 -0.38 -10.99 3.18
N ILE A 76 -1.52 -11.35 3.78
CA ILE A 76 -1.68 -11.44 5.23
C ILE A 76 -2.21 -12.81 5.61
N ASP A 77 -1.43 -13.55 6.40
CA ASP A 77 -1.91 -14.67 7.19
C ASP A 77 -2.04 -14.24 8.65
N ALA A 78 -3.29 -14.19 9.15
CA ALA A 78 -3.60 -13.69 10.47
C ALA A 78 -3.74 -14.83 11.48
N TYR A 79 -3.04 -14.73 12.61
CA TYR A 79 -3.13 -15.64 13.75
C TYR A 79 -3.74 -14.88 14.92
N VAL A 80 -5.03 -15.06 15.16
CA VAL A 80 -5.82 -14.30 16.12
C VAL A 80 -6.07 -15.08 17.41
N THR A 81 -6.36 -14.37 18.50
CA THR A 81 -6.58 -15.01 19.80
C THR A 81 -7.92 -15.74 19.94
N ARG A 82 -8.91 -15.38 19.13
CA ARG A 82 -10.28 -15.90 19.20
C ARG A 82 -11.05 -15.61 17.90
N VAL A 83 -12.24 -16.20 17.77
CA VAL A 83 -13.22 -15.83 16.73
C VAL A 83 -13.68 -14.37 16.86
N ASN A 84 -14.20 -13.80 15.76
CA ASN A 84 -14.79 -12.45 15.71
C ASN A 84 -13.82 -11.31 16.09
N VAL A 85 -12.54 -11.47 15.75
CA VAL A 85 -11.57 -10.36 15.79
C VAL A 85 -11.77 -9.46 14.58
N ASP A 86 -11.82 -8.16 14.81
CA ASP A 86 -11.97 -7.14 13.78
C ASP A 86 -10.61 -6.85 13.12
N LEU A 87 -10.35 -7.53 12.00
CA LEU A 87 -9.06 -7.48 11.31
C LEU A 87 -8.86 -6.17 10.53
N ASP A 88 -9.92 -5.51 10.08
CA ASP A 88 -9.80 -4.23 9.37
C ASP A 88 -9.27 -3.15 10.30
N ASN A 89 -9.75 -3.14 11.55
CA ASN A 89 -9.25 -2.24 12.57
C ASN A 89 -7.80 -2.52 12.95
N THR A 90 -7.43 -3.80 13.02
CA THR A 90 -6.05 -4.24 13.24
C THR A 90 -5.14 -3.79 12.09
N LEU A 91 -5.59 -3.95 10.84
CA LEU A 91 -4.85 -3.59 9.64
C LEU A 91 -4.54 -2.10 9.59
N LYS A 92 -5.49 -1.24 9.97
CA LYS A 92 -5.26 0.20 10.02
C LYS A 92 -4.12 0.58 10.97
N SER A 93 -4.16 0.08 12.20
CA SER A 93 -3.10 0.35 13.18
C SER A 93 -1.76 -0.25 12.77
N LEU A 94 -1.78 -1.41 12.10
CA LEU A 94 -0.58 -2.05 11.60
C LEU A 94 0.08 -1.17 10.52
N ASN A 95 -0.69 -0.76 9.51
CA ASN A 95 -0.18 0.06 8.40
C ASN A 95 0.35 1.42 8.90
N ASP A 96 -0.37 2.08 9.82
CA ASP A 96 0.09 3.34 10.44
C ASP A 96 1.45 3.20 11.16
N SER A 97 1.73 2.00 11.71
CA SER A 97 2.97 1.70 12.43
C SER A 97 4.10 1.33 11.46
N ILE A 98 3.80 0.56 10.42
CA ILE A 98 4.77 0.20 9.37
C ILE A 98 5.15 1.44 8.56
N GLU A 99 4.20 2.30 8.19
CA GLU A 99 4.48 3.55 7.47
C GLU A 99 5.41 4.47 8.27
N GLU A 100 5.17 4.61 9.58
CA GLU A 100 6.01 5.45 10.44
C GLU A 100 7.44 4.92 10.57
N SER A 101 7.65 3.61 10.47
CA SER A 101 9.01 3.06 10.39
C SER A 101 9.76 3.59 9.16
N GLY A 102 9.05 3.86 8.06
CA GLY A 102 9.64 4.30 6.80
C GLY A 102 10.57 3.26 6.16
N LEU A 103 10.43 1.97 6.50
CA LEU A 103 11.35 0.91 6.05
C LEU A 103 10.72 -0.07 5.03
N VAL A 104 9.40 -0.21 5.00
CA VAL A 104 8.71 -1.17 4.13
C VAL A 104 8.03 -0.45 2.96
N PHE A 105 7.29 0.61 3.25
CA PHE A 105 6.66 1.45 2.24
C PHE A 105 6.59 2.89 2.74
N ILE A 106 6.55 3.84 1.79
CA ILE A 106 6.55 5.27 2.08
C ILE A 106 5.14 5.80 2.40
N ASN A 107 4.10 5.17 1.83
CA ASN A 107 2.73 5.64 1.93
C ASN A 107 1.76 4.47 1.89
N ASP A 108 0.93 4.29 2.92
CA ASP A 108 -0.04 3.20 3.02
C ASP A 108 -1.07 3.18 1.86
N LYS A 109 -1.34 4.33 1.21
CA LYS A 109 -2.26 4.43 0.06
C LYS A 109 -1.84 3.60 -1.15
N LYS A 110 -0.58 3.18 -1.19
CA LYS A 110 -0.02 2.32 -2.24
C LYS A 110 -0.02 0.84 -1.85
N VAL A 111 -0.52 0.50 -0.67
CA VAL A 111 -0.59 -0.87 -0.18
C VAL A 111 -1.96 -1.46 -0.51
N VAL A 112 -1.94 -2.64 -1.13
CA VAL A 112 -3.14 -3.42 -1.49
C VAL A 112 -3.19 -4.66 -0.57
N PRO A 113 -3.88 -4.57 0.58
CA PRO A 113 -3.97 -5.66 1.53
C PRO A 113 -4.83 -6.81 1.02
N ARG A 114 -4.38 -8.05 1.27
CA ARG A 114 -5.05 -9.29 0.89
C ARG A 114 -4.98 -10.27 2.06
N PHE A 115 -6.10 -10.52 2.72
CA PHE A 115 -6.19 -11.57 3.72
C PHE A 115 -6.27 -12.93 3.03
N ASN A 116 -5.25 -13.76 3.23
CA ASN A 116 -5.19 -15.10 2.68
C ASN A 116 -5.87 -16.10 3.60
N ARG A 117 -5.50 -16.10 4.88
CA ARG A 117 -6.05 -16.99 5.90
C ARG A 117 -6.15 -16.34 7.26
N VAL A 118 -7.09 -16.85 8.06
CA VAL A 118 -7.27 -16.48 9.47
C VAL A 118 -7.27 -17.76 10.30
N TYR A 119 -6.35 -17.83 11.26
CA TYR A 119 -6.16 -18.93 12.20
C TYR A 119 -6.46 -18.45 13.62
N ILE A 120 -6.94 -19.35 14.48
CA ILE A 120 -7.09 -19.10 15.90
C ILE A 120 -5.87 -19.70 16.62
N ASP A 121 -4.99 -18.85 17.11
CA ASP A 121 -3.78 -19.20 17.85
C ASP A 121 -3.67 -18.24 19.05
N SER A 122 -4.34 -18.59 20.15
CA SER A 122 -4.31 -17.80 21.37
C SER A 122 -2.97 -17.83 22.08
N ALA A 123 -2.12 -18.81 21.78
CA ALA A 123 -0.81 -18.95 22.41
C ALA A 123 0.21 -18.01 21.76
N ASN A 124 0.11 -17.76 20.46
CA ASN A 124 1.04 -16.91 19.72
C ASN A 124 0.35 -16.05 18.64
N PRO A 125 -0.46 -15.03 19.04
CA PRO A 125 -1.17 -14.19 18.10
C PRO A 125 -0.22 -13.24 17.35
N ARG A 126 -0.30 -13.24 16.02
CA ARG A 126 0.61 -12.51 15.13
C ARG A 126 0.01 -12.33 13.74
N LEU A 127 0.67 -11.51 12.93
CA LEU A 127 0.39 -11.32 11.52
C LEU A 127 1.65 -11.69 10.74
N GLU A 128 1.53 -12.65 9.83
CA GLU A 128 2.57 -12.98 8.87
C GLU A 128 2.27 -12.23 7.58
N LEU A 129 3.20 -11.37 7.19
CA LEU A 129 3.05 -10.42 6.11
C LEU A 129 4.04 -10.74 5.00
N THR A 130 3.57 -10.76 3.76
CA THR A 130 4.43 -10.79 2.59
C THR A 130 4.09 -9.60 1.68
N PHE A 131 5.06 -8.73 1.46
CA PHE A 131 4.96 -7.61 0.55
C PHE A 131 5.55 -7.99 -0.79
N THR A 132 4.82 -7.71 -1.88
CA THR A 132 5.29 -7.96 -3.25
C THR A 132 4.94 -6.78 -4.14
N GLN A 133 5.82 -6.47 -5.10
CA GLN A 133 5.54 -5.45 -6.11
C GLN A 133 4.41 -5.92 -7.03
N THR A 134 3.41 -5.08 -7.31
CA THR A 134 2.27 -5.49 -8.16
C THR A 134 2.67 -5.63 -9.63
N GLY A 135 3.61 -4.81 -10.09
CA GLY A 135 4.09 -4.78 -11.47
C GLY A 135 3.20 -4.01 -12.46
N TRP A 136 1.95 -3.68 -12.08
CA TRP A 136 1.10 -2.81 -12.89
C TRP A 136 1.47 -1.33 -12.69
N HIS A 137 1.19 -0.52 -13.71
CA HIS A 137 1.46 0.92 -13.68
C HIS A 137 0.27 1.69 -14.23
N GLY A 138 -0.38 2.49 -13.39
CA GLY A 138 -1.65 3.10 -13.77
C GLY A 138 -2.67 2.01 -14.15
N ILE A 139 -3.42 2.23 -15.22
CA ILE A 139 -4.36 1.23 -15.73
C ILE A 139 -3.69 0.06 -16.47
N PHE A 140 -2.36 0.09 -16.69
CA PHE A 140 -1.65 -0.88 -17.52
C PHE A 140 -1.16 -2.07 -16.69
N ASN A 141 -1.26 -3.29 -17.21
CA ASN A 141 -0.92 -4.51 -16.46
C ASN A 141 0.58 -4.64 -16.18
N ASN A 142 1.42 -3.97 -16.98
CA ASN A 142 2.86 -4.01 -16.87
C ASN A 142 3.49 -2.75 -17.46
N GLN A 143 4.79 -2.58 -17.19
CA GLN A 143 5.59 -1.45 -17.66
C GLN A 143 5.65 -1.39 -19.20
N TYR A 144 5.65 -2.52 -19.90
CA TYR A 144 5.71 -2.54 -21.37
C TYR A 144 4.45 -1.95 -22.02
N GLU A 145 3.26 -2.32 -21.55
CA GLU A 145 1.99 -1.76 -22.01
C GLU A 145 1.93 -0.25 -21.78
N ARG A 146 2.35 0.19 -20.58
CA ARG A 146 2.47 1.60 -20.25
C ARG A 146 3.39 2.34 -21.20
N ASP A 147 4.61 1.83 -21.42
CA ASP A 147 5.62 2.49 -22.25
C ASP A 147 5.20 2.55 -23.72
N LYS A 148 4.54 1.51 -24.21
CA LYS A 148 3.95 1.48 -25.54
C LYS A 148 2.86 2.54 -25.69
N PHE A 149 1.95 2.65 -24.71
CA PHE A 149 0.90 3.66 -24.71
C PHE A 149 1.48 5.08 -24.62
N GLU A 150 2.44 5.30 -23.73
CA GLU A 150 3.12 6.59 -23.53
C GLU A 150 3.87 7.02 -24.80
N SER A 151 4.59 6.10 -25.45
CA SER A 151 5.33 6.36 -26.69
C SER A 151 4.39 6.76 -27.82
N LYS A 152 3.26 6.06 -27.98
CA LYS A 152 2.21 6.46 -28.93
C LYS A 152 1.64 7.84 -28.57
N CYS A 153 1.41 8.11 -27.28
CA CYS A 153 0.88 9.40 -26.83
C CYS A 153 1.79 10.59 -27.21
N LYS A 154 3.12 10.43 -27.18
CA LYS A 154 4.09 11.48 -27.55
C LYS A 154 3.93 11.99 -29.00
N LEU A 155 3.43 11.12 -29.89
CA LEU A 155 3.12 11.44 -31.29
C LEU A 155 1.77 12.14 -31.49
N CYS A 156 0.96 12.27 -30.44
CA CYS A 156 -0.39 12.85 -30.51
C CYS A 156 -0.36 14.39 -30.44
N THR A 157 -1.18 15.07 -31.23
CA THR A 157 -1.39 16.54 -31.20
C THR A 157 -1.80 17.11 -29.84
N ARG A 158 -2.42 16.28 -28.97
CA ARG A 158 -2.78 16.64 -27.59
C ARG A 158 -1.59 16.60 -26.62
N TYR A 159 -0.51 15.92 -26.99
CA TYR A 159 0.72 15.85 -26.21
C TYR A 159 1.59 17.08 -26.50
N ARG A 160 1.53 18.04 -25.58
CA ARG A 160 2.22 19.34 -25.68
C ARG A 160 3.01 19.59 -24.41
N ASN A 161 4.21 20.14 -24.55
CA ASN A 161 5.11 20.47 -23.42
C ASN A 161 5.34 19.28 -22.46
N GLY A 162 5.44 18.06 -22.99
CA GLY A 162 5.64 16.85 -22.19
C GLY A 162 4.38 16.30 -21.52
N VAL A 163 3.19 16.87 -21.77
CA VAL A 163 1.97 16.51 -21.03
C VAL A 163 0.80 16.22 -21.96
N CYS A 164 -0.02 15.23 -21.59
CA CYS A 164 -1.35 14.99 -22.11
C CYS A 164 -2.26 14.65 -20.92
N SER A 165 -3.41 15.31 -20.81
CA SER A 165 -4.31 15.12 -19.66
C SER A 165 -4.89 13.70 -19.58
N ILE A 166 -5.14 13.07 -20.74
CA ILE A 166 -5.61 11.67 -20.83
C ILE A 166 -4.51 10.74 -20.30
N LEU A 167 -3.27 10.88 -20.79
CA LEU A 167 -2.12 10.10 -20.32
C LEU A 167 -1.91 10.26 -18.81
N LYS A 168 -1.96 11.48 -18.29
CA LYS A 168 -1.82 11.75 -16.86
C LYS A 168 -2.88 10.98 -16.05
N LYS A 169 -4.15 11.05 -16.46
CA LYS A 169 -5.25 10.33 -15.80
C LYS A 169 -5.03 8.81 -15.83
N THR A 170 -4.61 8.24 -16.97
CA THR A 170 -4.36 6.80 -17.06
C THR A 170 -3.21 6.34 -16.17
N LEU A 171 -2.14 7.14 -16.05
CA LEU A 171 -1.03 6.84 -15.13
C LEU A 171 -1.45 6.96 -13.65
N GLU A 172 -2.47 7.79 -13.36
CA GLU A 172 -3.10 7.91 -12.04
C GLU A 172 -4.14 6.80 -11.74
N ASN A 173 -4.16 5.70 -12.50
CA ASN A 173 -5.13 4.59 -12.37
C ASN A 173 -6.59 4.98 -12.64
N LYS A 174 -6.84 6.07 -13.37
CA LYS A 174 -8.21 6.46 -13.73
C LYS A 174 -8.64 5.76 -15.01
N LEU A 175 -9.68 4.93 -14.90
CA LEU A 175 -10.46 4.49 -16.05
C LEU A 175 -11.25 5.68 -16.60
N ILE A 176 -11.10 5.94 -17.90
CA ILE A 176 -11.73 7.06 -18.59
C ILE A 176 -12.24 6.60 -19.95
N ASP A 177 -13.38 7.13 -20.38
CA ASP A 177 -14.06 6.72 -21.62
C ASP A 177 -13.20 6.92 -22.87
N GLU A 178 -12.24 7.84 -22.84
CA GLU A 178 -11.35 8.06 -23.97
C GLU A 178 -10.30 6.96 -24.15
N VAL A 179 -10.11 6.07 -23.18
CA VAL A 179 -9.14 4.98 -23.22
C VAL A 179 -9.85 3.65 -23.04
N ILE A 180 -9.87 2.88 -24.11
CA ILE A 180 -10.55 1.59 -24.20
C ILE A 180 -9.53 0.48 -24.39
N GLU A 181 -9.88 -0.71 -23.95
CA GLU A 181 -9.09 -1.92 -24.20
C GLU A 181 -9.62 -2.59 -25.49
N GLU A 182 -8.77 -2.70 -26.50
CA GLU A 182 -9.04 -3.35 -27.78
C GLU A 182 -7.91 -4.35 -28.06
N ASP A 183 -8.23 -5.60 -28.37
CA ASP A 183 -7.24 -6.67 -28.66
C ASP A 183 -6.12 -6.79 -27.60
N ASN A 184 -6.48 -6.75 -26.31
CA ASN A 184 -5.56 -6.73 -25.16
C ASN A 184 -4.57 -5.56 -25.19
N GLN A 185 -4.96 -4.42 -25.76
CA GLN A 185 -4.16 -3.20 -25.78
C GLN A 185 -5.03 -1.99 -25.44
N TYR A 186 -4.48 -1.11 -24.60
CA TYR A 186 -5.11 0.17 -24.34
C TYR A 186 -4.93 1.12 -25.52
N VAL A 187 -6.05 1.69 -26.00
CA VAL A 187 -6.10 2.60 -27.14
C VAL A 187 -6.83 3.88 -26.74
N CYS A 188 -6.29 5.04 -27.14
CA CYS A 188 -6.90 6.34 -26.91
C CYS A 188 -7.76 6.75 -28.12
N SER A 189 -9.08 6.84 -27.94
CA SER A 189 -10.04 7.23 -28.98
C SER A 189 -9.90 8.70 -29.44
N LYS A 190 -9.21 9.53 -28.64
CA LYS A 190 -8.89 10.94 -28.98
C LYS A 190 -7.52 11.13 -29.61
N PHE A 191 -6.81 10.04 -29.93
CA PHE A 191 -5.51 10.12 -30.60
C PHE A 191 -5.64 10.76 -31.98
N LYS A 192 -4.77 11.74 -32.25
CA LYS A 192 -4.59 12.35 -33.58
C LYS A 192 -3.11 12.62 -33.77
N GLU A 193 -2.50 12.01 -34.78
CA GLU A 193 -1.07 12.13 -35.06
C GLU A 193 -0.68 13.57 -35.38
N LYS A 194 0.49 14.01 -34.89
CA LYS A 194 1.08 15.30 -35.26
C LYS A 194 1.42 15.27 -36.75
N LYS A 195 1.10 16.37 -37.45
CA LYS A 195 1.66 16.62 -38.78
C LYS A 195 3.11 17.05 -38.66
#